data_AF-A0A1V1PV64-F1
#
_entry.id   AF-A0A1V1PV64-F1
#
_cell.length_a   1.000
_cell.length_b   1.000
_cell.length_c   1.000
_cell.angle_alpha   90.00
_cell.angle_beta   90.00
_cell.angle_gamma   90.00
#
_symmetry.space_group_name_H-M   'P 1'
#
loop_
_entity.id
_entity.type
_entity.pdbx_description
1 polymer ?
#
loop_
_entity_poly.entity_id
_entity_poly.type
_entity_poly.pdbx_seq_one_letter_code
_entity_poly.pdbx_strand_id
1 'polypeptide(L)'
;MREAGPPRADQKGMAAMTFYKFAVGVVLALAMIAVLGLSALVFSSRDFQFGVAQIAPSTNGLVDINHLVEVDAQIQQLEAETSAPRGELIEIEQGIAAIDNTVTSAEAEANQTRSEIVGQIAEIESRANIAGPSAAADLDTSALNTRIQSLAGRPGLTPADQQVVANLNTQVRQLATTEEGLDGQSAERGALVARQRLIGGQVAESNRRIFALQQSVVPEYEHYARVRGEAFALRTLSPLGVSAFFAQGHPALLSTMLVLLMGALGALLYLFPAYLNRAAPVTMAEIVVRLIFGMCAALAFYVLANATIAGFSIASSVQQAGTSGTLNPFTVSLIGIVAGVLAEDIAKWIQDRGRGIFQQGGAAASPVATAPPPTPEDVGFSGVNPHGGPNAP
;
A
#
# COMPACT_ATOMS: atom_id res chain seq x y z
N MET A 1 55.94 49.90 49.97
CA MET A 1 56.15 48.84 48.97
C MET A 1 54.84 48.10 48.76
N ARG A 2 54.14 48.38 47.66
CA ARG A 2 53.00 47.60 47.16
C ARG A 2 53.36 47.28 45.72
N GLU A 3 53.68 46.03 45.44
CA GLU A 3 53.93 45.54 44.08
C GLU A 3 52.63 45.60 43.29
N ALA A 4 52.65 46.34 42.19
CA ALA A 4 51.55 46.42 41.24
C ALA A 4 51.53 45.12 40.42
N GLY A 5 50.45 44.34 40.56
CA GLY A 5 50.23 43.13 39.78
C GLY A 5 50.00 43.42 38.29
N PRO A 6 50.37 42.48 37.39
CA PRO A 6 50.31 42.69 35.94
C PRO A 6 48.86 42.86 35.43
N PRO A 7 48.68 43.58 34.30
CA PRO A 7 47.38 44.02 33.80
C PRO A 7 46.53 42.86 33.24
N ARG A 8 45.22 42.92 33.54
CA ARG A 8 44.14 42.02 33.06
C ARG A 8 43.84 42.14 31.56
N ALA A 9 44.84 41.95 30.69
CA ALA A 9 44.66 42.04 29.23
C ALA A 9 44.01 40.78 28.61
N ASP A 10 44.11 39.61 29.25
CA ASP A 10 43.67 38.33 28.66
C ASP A 10 42.16 38.03 28.78
N GLN A 11 41.41 38.78 29.58
CA GLN A 11 40.03 38.41 29.89
C GLN A 11 39.04 38.73 28.75
N LYS A 12 39.28 39.79 27.96
CA LYS A 12 38.44 40.16 26.81
C LYS A 12 38.60 39.20 25.62
N GLY A 13 39.83 38.71 25.38
CA GLY A 13 40.10 37.75 24.30
C GLY A 13 39.45 36.38 24.55
N MET A 14 39.50 35.90 25.80
CA MET A 14 38.83 34.66 26.20
C MET A 14 37.31 34.71 26.06
N ALA A 15 36.68 35.85 26.41
CA ALA A 15 35.23 36.02 26.30
C ALA A 15 34.74 36.08 24.83
N ALA A 16 35.50 36.73 23.95
CA ALA A 16 35.17 36.78 22.53
C ALA A 16 35.33 35.41 21.83
N MET A 17 36.39 34.66 22.19
CA MET A 17 36.65 33.33 21.63
C MET A 17 35.60 32.29 22.06
N THR A 18 35.10 32.40 23.29
CA THR A 18 34.02 31.54 23.82
C THR A 18 32.67 31.84 23.18
N PHE A 19 32.32 33.11 22.96
CA PHE A 19 31.09 33.47 22.24
C PHE A 19 31.12 33.04 20.77
N TYR A 20 32.24 33.24 20.07
CA TYR A 20 32.39 32.78 18.68
C TYR A 20 32.26 31.25 18.58
N LYS A 21 32.94 30.50 19.46
CA LYS A 21 32.82 29.03 19.50
C LYS A 21 31.36 28.61 19.72
N PHE A 22 30.66 29.23 20.67
CA PHE A 22 29.24 29.00 20.91
C PHE A 22 28.38 29.28 19.67
N ALA A 23 28.55 30.43 19.01
CA ALA A 23 27.81 30.79 17.81
C ALA A 23 28.06 29.81 16.65
N VAL A 24 29.31 29.35 16.46
CA VAL A 24 29.65 28.29 15.49
C VAL A 24 28.95 26.98 15.84
N GLY A 25 28.92 26.59 17.12
CA GLY A 25 28.19 25.41 17.58
C GLY A 25 26.69 25.48 17.31
N VAL A 26 26.06 26.64 17.50
CA VAL A 26 24.64 26.86 17.19
C VAL A 26 24.39 26.72 15.69
N VAL A 27 25.22 27.35 14.84
CA VAL A 27 25.10 27.23 13.38
C VAL A 27 25.28 25.78 12.92
N LEU A 28 26.25 25.06 13.48
CA LEU A 28 26.48 23.65 13.19
C LEU A 28 25.26 22.79 13.56
N ALA A 29 24.69 23.00 14.76
CA ALA A 29 23.51 22.28 15.21
C ALA A 29 22.29 22.57 14.32
N LEU A 30 22.06 23.84 13.97
CA LEU A 30 20.98 24.23 13.06
C LEU A 30 21.16 23.62 11.67
N ALA A 31 22.38 23.62 11.13
CA ALA A 31 22.67 22.99 9.85
C ALA A 31 22.42 21.47 9.90
N MET A 32 22.83 20.78 10.96
CA MET A 32 22.55 19.35 11.13
C MET A 32 21.05 19.07 11.22
N ILE A 33 20.30 19.84 12.02
CA ILE A 33 18.85 19.70 12.16
C ILE A 33 18.15 19.95 10.81
N ALA A 34 18.56 21.00 10.08
CA ALA A 34 17.98 21.33 8.78
C ALA A 34 18.24 20.23 7.74
N VAL A 35 19.49 19.73 7.65
CA VAL A 35 19.85 18.64 6.74
C VAL A 35 19.12 17.36 7.12
N LEU A 36 19.06 17.00 8.40
CA LEU A 36 18.32 15.81 8.88
C LEU A 36 16.82 15.91 8.58
N GLY A 37 16.19 17.05 8.88
CA GLY A 37 14.78 17.27 8.62
C GLY A 37 14.44 17.18 7.13
N LEU A 38 15.22 17.86 6.28
CA LEU A 38 15.02 17.80 4.83
C LEU A 38 15.33 16.40 4.27
N SER A 39 16.36 15.73 4.80
CA SER A 39 16.69 14.34 4.46
C SER A 39 15.55 13.39 4.77
N ALA A 40 14.94 13.51 5.96
CA ALA A 40 13.81 12.67 6.35
C ALA A 40 12.60 12.87 5.43
N LEU A 41 12.31 14.11 5.02
CA LEU A 41 11.24 14.40 4.06
C LEU A 41 11.53 13.78 2.69
N VAL A 42 12.70 14.04 2.10
CA VAL A 42 13.09 13.50 0.79
C VAL A 42 13.13 11.97 0.82
N PHE A 43 13.66 11.40 1.90
CA PHE A 43 13.72 9.95 2.11
C PHE A 43 12.31 9.34 2.12
N SER A 44 11.39 9.90 2.90
CA SER A 44 10.01 9.41 3.01
C SER A 44 9.27 9.52 1.66
N SER A 45 9.43 10.64 0.94
CA SER A 45 8.87 10.80 -0.40
C SER A 45 9.44 9.78 -1.39
N ARG A 46 10.75 9.50 -1.33
CA ARG A 46 11.40 8.53 -2.20
C ARG A 46 11.00 7.09 -1.89
N ASP A 47 10.85 6.77 -0.61
CA ASP A 47 10.38 5.45 -0.15
C ASP A 47 8.95 5.17 -0.61
N PHE A 48 8.05 6.16 -0.50
CA PHE A 48 6.70 6.08 -1.08
C PHE A 48 6.73 5.81 -2.58
N GLN A 49 7.51 6.59 -3.36
CA GLN A 49 7.62 6.37 -4.81
C GLN A 49 8.13 4.96 -5.13
N PHE A 50 9.07 4.45 -4.33
CA PHE A 50 9.59 3.10 -4.49
C PHE A 50 8.52 2.05 -4.18
N GLY A 51 7.73 2.24 -3.11
CA GLY A 51 6.57 1.41 -2.77
C GLY A 51 5.52 1.39 -3.88
N VAL A 52 5.12 2.56 -4.37
CA VAL A 52 4.19 2.68 -5.50
C VAL A 52 4.75 1.99 -6.75
N ALA A 53 6.03 2.18 -7.08
CA ALA A 53 6.62 1.57 -8.28
C ALA A 53 6.64 0.03 -8.23
N GLN A 54 6.72 -0.58 -7.04
CA GLN A 54 6.60 -2.03 -6.89
C GLN A 54 5.19 -2.54 -7.14
N ILE A 55 4.20 -1.72 -6.78
CA ILE A 55 2.79 -2.07 -6.80
C ILE A 55 2.16 -1.77 -8.16
N ALA A 56 2.47 -0.62 -8.74
CA ALA A 56 1.99 -0.17 -10.04
C ALA A 56 3.18 0.24 -10.93
N PRO A 57 3.92 -0.73 -11.50
CA PRO A 57 5.14 -0.45 -12.29
C PRO A 57 4.90 0.50 -13.47
N SER A 58 3.69 0.48 -14.04
CA SER A 58 3.28 1.36 -15.14
C SER A 58 3.31 2.86 -14.79
N THR A 59 3.21 3.20 -13.51
CA THR A 59 3.27 4.59 -13.03
C THR A 59 4.70 5.07 -12.79
N ASN A 60 5.68 4.16 -12.80
CA ASN A 60 7.07 4.44 -12.41
C ASN A 60 7.19 5.10 -11.01
N GLY A 61 6.23 4.81 -10.13
CA GLY A 61 6.18 5.38 -8.77
C GLY A 61 5.60 6.79 -8.68
N LEU A 62 5.06 7.33 -9.77
CA LEU A 62 4.44 8.66 -9.80
C LEU A 62 2.93 8.54 -9.58
N VAL A 63 2.43 9.20 -8.54
CA VAL A 63 0.99 9.35 -8.27
C VAL A 63 0.69 10.82 -8.11
N ASP A 64 -0.34 11.30 -8.80
CA ASP A 64 -0.86 12.64 -8.55
C ASP A 64 -1.67 12.63 -7.25
N ILE A 65 -1.04 13.10 -6.17
CA ILE A 65 -1.65 13.18 -4.84
C ILE A 65 -2.86 14.14 -4.83
N ASN A 66 -2.88 15.18 -5.68
CA ASN A 66 -4.03 16.08 -5.73
C ASN A 66 -5.24 15.39 -6.35
N HIS A 67 -5.02 14.69 -7.47
CA HIS A 67 -6.05 13.87 -8.10
C HIS A 67 -6.53 12.75 -7.16
N LEU A 68 -5.64 12.12 -6.41
CA LEU A 68 -5.99 11.13 -5.38
C LEU A 68 -6.91 11.72 -4.30
N VAL A 69 -6.65 12.94 -3.83
CA VAL A 69 -7.50 13.62 -2.83
C VAL A 69 -8.86 13.99 -3.43
N GLU A 70 -8.90 14.45 -4.67
CA GLU A 70 -10.15 14.76 -5.38
C GLU A 70 -11.00 13.50 -5.55
N VAL A 71 -10.40 12.42 -6.04
CA VAL A 71 -11.05 11.12 -6.19
C VAL A 71 -11.54 10.58 -4.86
N ASP A 72 -10.77 10.72 -3.78
CA ASP A 72 -11.19 10.30 -2.45
C ASP A 72 -12.43 11.08 -1.97
N ALA A 73 -12.46 12.40 -2.19
CA ALA A 73 -13.63 13.21 -1.87
C ALA A 73 -14.87 12.79 -2.68
N GLN A 74 -14.70 12.48 -3.96
CA GLN A 74 -15.79 11.97 -4.82
C GLN A 74 -16.28 10.59 -4.36
N ILE A 75 -15.37 9.70 -3.97
CA ILE A 75 -15.72 8.38 -3.42
C ILE A 75 -16.50 8.53 -2.12
N GLN A 76 -16.03 9.38 -1.19
CA GLN A 76 -16.74 9.64 0.06
C GLN A 76 -18.14 10.22 -0.18
N GLN A 77 -18.30 11.08 -1.18
CA GLN A 77 -19.61 11.58 -1.58
C GLN A 77 -20.52 10.46 -2.12
N LEU A 78 -20.02 9.60 -3.01
CA LEU A 78 -20.78 8.45 -3.53
C LEU A 78 -21.14 7.45 -2.43
N GLU A 79 -20.25 7.21 -1.48
CA GLU A 79 -20.50 6.37 -0.31
C GLU A 79 -21.57 6.98 0.60
N ALA A 80 -21.52 8.29 0.84
CA ALA A 80 -22.54 9.00 1.60
C ALA A 80 -23.91 8.94 0.90
N GLU A 81 -23.95 9.20 -0.41
CA GLU A 81 -25.18 9.13 -1.23
C GLU A 81 -25.77 7.72 -1.27
N THR A 82 -24.95 6.67 -1.22
CA THR A 82 -25.42 5.27 -1.24
C THR A 82 -25.57 4.61 0.13
N SER A 83 -25.25 5.32 1.21
CA SER A 83 -25.37 4.78 2.58
C SER A 83 -26.81 4.36 2.92
N ALA A 84 -27.80 5.20 2.59
CA ALA A 84 -29.22 4.90 2.82
C ALA A 84 -29.73 3.72 1.96
N PRO A 85 -29.53 3.70 0.61
CA PRO A 85 -29.87 2.54 -0.21
C PRO A 85 -29.23 1.22 0.25
N ARG A 86 -27.97 1.26 0.74
CA ARG A 86 -27.30 0.08 1.28
C ARG A 86 -27.96 -0.41 2.57
N GLY A 87 -28.33 0.50 3.47
CA GLY A 87 -29.08 0.17 4.68
C GLY A 87 -30.44 -0.45 4.34
N GLU A 88 -31.17 0.15 3.41
CA GLU A 88 -32.46 -0.34 2.93
C GLU A 88 -32.36 -1.73 2.30
N LEU A 89 -31.30 -2.01 1.54
CA LEU A 89 -31.05 -3.33 0.95
C LEU A 89 -30.90 -4.41 2.04
N ILE A 90 -30.18 -4.10 3.13
CA ILE A 90 -30.02 -5.01 4.27
C ILE A 90 -31.37 -5.24 4.96
N GLU A 91 -32.17 -4.19 5.15
CA GLU A 91 -33.52 -4.31 5.73
C GLU A 91 -34.45 -5.19 4.86
N ILE A 92 -34.38 -5.03 3.54
CA ILE A 92 -35.16 -5.84 2.59
C ILE A 92 -34.71 -7.30 2.64
N GLU A 93 -33.41 -7.57 2.67
CA GLU A 93 -32.88 -8.94 2.79
C GLU A 93 -33.35 -9.62 4.08
N GLN A 94 -33.32 -8.89 5.20
CA GLN A 94 -33.86 -9.37 6.47
C GLN A 94 -35.37 -9.60 6.40
N GLY A 95 -36.12 -8.71 5.74
CA GLY A 95 -37.56 -8.85 5.53
C GLY A 95 -37.92 -10.08 4.69
N ILE A 96 -37.21 -10.32 3.59
CA ILE A 96 -37.39 -11.51 2.75
C ILE A 96 -37.11 -12.78 3.57
N ALA A 97 -36.00 -12.82 4.32
CA ALA A 97 -35.65 -13.95 5.16
C ALA A 97 -36.71 -14.21 6.26
N ALA A 98 -37.28 -13.16 6.84
CA ALA A 98 -38.36 -13.29 7.82
C ALA A 98 -39.64 -13.89 7.20
N ILE A 99 -40.06 -13.39 6.04
CA ILE A 99 -41.23 -13.91 5.31
C ILE A 99 -40.99 -15.37 4.90
N ASP A 100 -39.81 -15.71 4.38
CA ASP A 100 -39.48 -17.08 3.98
C ASP A 100 -39.61 -18.07 5.15
N ASN A 101 -39.17 -17.67 6.35
CA ASN A 101 -39.35 -18.48 7.56
C ASN A 101 -40.83 -18.63 7.95
N THR A 102 -41.62 -17.54 7.86
CA THR A 102 -43.06 -17.58 8.17
C THR A 102 -43.82 -18.44 7.17
N VAL A 103 -43.59 -18.27 5.87
CA VAL A 103 -44.22 -19.06 4.80
C VAL A 103 -43.89 -20.54 4.98
N THR A 104 -42.61 -20.88 5.18
CA THR A 104 -42.20 -22.28 5.40
C THR A 104 -42.89 -22.92 6.61
N SER A 105 -43.00 -22.18 7.72
CA SER A 105 -43.68 -22.66 8.93
C SER A 105 -45.18 -22.85 8.72
N ALA A 106 -45.84 -21.88 8.08
CA ALA A 106 -47.28 -21.91 7.83
C ALA A 106 -47.65 -22.96 6.77
N GLU A 107 -46.82 -23.18 5.76
CA GLU A 107 -46.98 -24.30 4.81
C GLU A 107 -46.87 -25.66 5.49
N ALA A 108 -45.91 -25.83 6.41
CA ALA A 108 -45.78 -27.07 7.17
C ALA A 108 -47.02 -27.33 8.05
N GLU A 109 -47.53 -26.30 8.73
CA GLU A 109 -48.76 -26.37 9.53
C GLU A 109 -50.01 -26.65 8.66
N ALA A 110 -50.14 -25.98 7.52
CA ALA A 110 -51.22 -26.21 6.56
C ALA A 110 -51.18 -27.66 6.02
N ASN A 111 -50.01 -28.18 5.67
CA ASN A 111 -49.84 -29.55 5.20
C ASN A 111 -50.18 -30.59 6.29
N GLN A 112 -49.77 -30.34 7.54
CA GLN A 112 -50.14 -31.18 8.67
C GLN A 112 -51.67 -31.19 8.87
N THR A 113 -52.30 -30.01 8.83
CA THR A 113 -53.76 -29.86 8.96
C THR A 113 -54.50 -30.55 7.82
N ARG A 114 -54.05 -30.41 6.57
CA ARG A 114 -54.61 -31.12 5.40
C ARG A 114 -54.55 -32.64 5.60
N SER A 115 -53.42 -33.16 6.08
CA SER A 115 -53.24 -34.59 6.36
C SER A 115 -54.20 -35.10 7.44
N GLU A 116 -54.38 -34.33 8.52
CA GLU A 116 -55.31 -34.66 9.61
C GLU A 116 -56.77 -34.66 9.13
N ILE A 117 -57.19 -33.65 8.36
CA ILE A 117 -58.52 -33.55 7.76
C ILE A 117 -58.79 -34.74 6.85
N VAL A 118 -57.84 -35.07 5.96
CA VAL A 118 -57.94 -36.21 5.05
C VAL A 118 -58.07 -37.53 5.83
N GLY A 119 -57.28 -37.71 6.89
CA GLY A 119 -57.34 -38.90 7.74
C GLY A 119 -58.71 -39.08 8.41
N GLN A 120 -59.25 -37.99 8.97
CA GLN A 120 -60.58 -38.00 9.61
C GLN A 120 -61.72 -38.25 8.61
N ILE A 121 -61.65 -37.65 7.41
CA ILE A 121 -62.61 -37.92 6.32
C ILE A 121 -62.59 -39.41 5.95
N ALA A 122 -61.40 -39.99 5.76
CA ALA A 122 -61.26 -41.39 5.39
C ALA A 122 -61.82 -42.35 6.47
N GLU A 123 -61.67 -42.00 7.75
CA GLU A 123 -62.24 -42.79 8.86
C GLU A 123 -63.78 -42.75 8.86
N ILE A 124 -64.39 -41.59 8.60
CA ILE A 124 -65.85 -41.45 8.48
C ILE A 124 -66.37 -42.23 7.27
N GLU A 125 -65.71 -42.11 6.12
CA GLU A 125 -66.06 -42.84 4.90
C GLU A 125 -65.99 -44.35 5.09
N SER A 126 -64.94 -44.83 5.78
CA SER A 126 -64.80 -46.25 6.12
C SER A 126 -65.95 -46.74 7.01
N ARG A 127 -66.28 -46.00 8.08
CA ARG A 127 -67.40 -46.36 8.99
C ARG A 127 -68.76 -46.30 8.30
N ALA A 128 -68.94 -45.41 7.34
CA ALA A 128 -70.16 -45.28 6.54
C ALA A 128 -70.19 -46.20 5.29
N ASN A 129 -69.18 -47.08 5.13
CA ASN A 129 -69.02 -48.00 3.99
C ASN A 129 -69.13 -47.29 2.63
N ILE A 130 -68.42 -46.17 2.48
CA ILE A 130 -68.38 -45.35 1.28
C ILE A 130 -67.13 -45.72 0.48
N ALA A 131 -67.32 -46.23 -0.74
CA ALA A 131 -66.22 -46.36 -1.70
C ALA A 131 -65.91 -44.96 -2.28
N GLY A 132 -64.98 -44.25 -1.66
CA GLY A 132 -64.50 -42.94 -2.11
C GLY A 132 -63.19 -43.01 -2.91
N PRO A 133 -62.86 -41.97 -3.70
CA PRO A 133 -61.55 -41.84 -4.31
C PRO A 133 -60.44 -41.83 -3.23
N SER A 134 -59.24 -42.30 -3.62
CA SER A 134 -58.06 -42.39 -2.74
C SER A 134 -57.89 -41.12 -1.91
N ALA A 135 -57.83 -41.27 -0.59
CA ALA A 135 -57.62 -40.18 0.37
C ALA A 135 -56.38 -39.33 0.05
N ALA A 136 -55.40 -39.88 -0.68
CA ALA A 136 -54.17 -39.19 -1.03
C ALA A 136 -54.27 -38.24 -2.25
N ALA A 137 -55.38 -38.22 -2.99
CA ALA A 137 -55.45 -37.51 -4.28
C ALA A 137 -55.87 -36.03 -4.18
N ASP A 138 -56.63 -35.64 -3.15
CA ASP A 138 -57.27 -34.32 -3.07
C ASP A 138 -56.89 -33.60 -1.77
N LEU A 139 -55.74 -32.91 -1.79
CA LEU A 139 -55.25 -32.08 -0.68
C LEU A 139 -55.65 -30.61 -0.81
N ASP A 140 -56.30 -30.22 -1.91
CA ASP A 140 -56.77 -28.86 -2.12
C ASP A 140 -57.98 -28.54 -1.22
N THR A 141 -57.97 -27.38 -0.57
CA THR A 141 -59.01 -26.92 0.35
C THR A 141 -60.38 -26.86 -0.31
N SER A 142 -60.44 -26.53 -1.61
CA SER A 142 -61.69 -26.54 -2.38
C SER A 142 -62.28 -27.95 -2.53
N ALA A 143 -61.42 -28.95 -2.74
CA ALA A 143 -61.78 -30.35 -2.85
C ALA A 143 -62.19 -30.94 -1.49
N LEU A 144 -61.43 -30.62 -0.42
CA LEU A 144 -61.75 -31.00 0.95
C LEU A 144 -63.11 -30.46 1.38
N ASN A 145 -63.40 -29.19 1.10
CA ASN A 145 -64.69 -28.56 1.40
C ASN A 145 -65.84 -29.27 0.66
N THR A 146 -65.67 -29.58 -0.62
CA THR A 146 -66.67 -30.31 -1.42
C THR A 146 -66.94 -31.70 -0.85
N ARG A 147 -65.88 -32.41 -0.42
CA ARG A 147 -65.98 -33.75 0.16
C ARG A 147 -66.72 -33.72 1.50
N ILE A 148 -66.40 -32.76 2.37
CA ILE A 148 -67.10 -32.57 3.66
C ILE A 148 -68.57 -32.20 3.45
N GLN A 149 -68.89 -31.34 2.48
CA GLN A 149 -70.30 -31.02 2.16
C GLN A 149 -71.08 -32.23 1.66
N SER A 150 -70.44 -33.10 0.87
CA SER A 150 -71.08 -34.34 0.41
C SER A 150 -71.32 -35.33 1.56
N LEU A 151 -70.41 -35.42 2.54
CA LEU A 151 -70.62 -36.17 3.77
C LEU A 151 -71.75 -35.58 4.61
N ALA A 152 -71.78 -34.26 4.80
CA ALA A 152 -72.79 -33.57 5.60
C ALA A 152 -74.22 -33.76 5.05
N GLY A 153 -74.38 -33.86 3.73
CA GLY A 153 -75.67 -34.08 3.08
C GLY A 153 -76.17 -35.54 3.12
N ARG A 154 -75.36 -36.48 3.63
CA ARG A 154 -75.66 -37.91 3.53
C ARG A 154 -76.60 -38.40 4.65
N PRO A 155 -77.72 -39.04 4.32
CA PRO A 155 -78.59 -39.64 5.34
C PRO A 155 -77.92 -40.90 5.94
N GLY A 156 -78.10 -41.10 7.25
CA GLY A 156 -77.64 -42.31 7.96
C GLY A 156 -76.28 -42.21 8.66
N LEU A 157 -75.66 -41.02 8.72
CA LEU A 157 -74.50 -40.79 9.58
C LEU A 157 -74.89 -40.87 11.06
N THR A 158 -74.05 -41.48 11.88
CA THR A 158 -74.25 -41.52 13.33
C THR A 158 -74.17 -40.09 13.91
N PRO A 159 -74.84 -39.79 15.05
CA PRO A 159 -74.74 -38.47 15.68
C PRO A 159 -73.29 -38.05 15.99
N ALA A 160 -72.42 -39.01 16.32
CA ALA A 160 -71.00 -38.76 16.55
C ALA A 160 -70.29 -38.28 15.26
N ASP A 161 -70.58 -38.91 14.12
CA ASP A 161 -69.98 -38.55 12.84
C ASP A 161 -70.47 -37.20 12.33
N GLN A 162 -71.73 -36.87 12.58
CA GLN A 162 -72.27 -35.54 12.27
C GLN A 162 -71.50 -34.44 13.03
N GLN A 163 -71.14 -34.68 14.29
CA GLN A 163 -70.32 -33.74 15.06
C GLN A 163 -68.90 -33.63 14.50
N VAL A 164 -68.27 -34.74 14.10
CA VAL A 164 -66.93 -34.72 13.47
C VAL A 164 -66.97 -33.95 12.15
N VAL A 165 -67.99 -34.16 11.31
CA VAL A 165 -68.18 -33.41 10.05
C VAL A 165 -68.36 -31.91 10.30
N ALA A 166 -69.06 -31.50 11.37
CA ALA A 166 -69.17 -30.10 11.75
C ALA A 166 -67.80 -29.50 12.18
N ASN A 167 -67.00 -30.27 12.92
CA ASN A 167 -65.64 -29.86 13.31
C ASN A 167 -64.72 -29.74 12.08
N LEU A 168 -64.77 -30.71 11.15
CA LEU A 168 -64.02 -30.69 9.89
C LEU A 168 -64.34 -29.47 9.02
N ASN A 169 -65.62 -29.09 8.93
CA ASN A 169 -66.02 -27.85 8.26
C ASN A 169 -65.36 -26.62 8.87
N THR A 170 -65.18 -26.60 10.19
CA THR A 170 -64.51 -25.49 10.88
C THR A 170 -63.01 -25.48 10.59
N GLN A 171 -62.36 -26.65 10.63
CA GLN A 171 -60.93 -26.80 10.31
C GLN A 171 -60.61 -26.42 8.86
N VAL A 172 -61.43 -26.84 7.88
CA VAL A 172 -61.25 -26.45 6.47
C VAL A 172 -61.40 -24.95 6.26
N ARG A 173 -62.31 -24.27 6.98
CA ARG A 173 -62.41 -22.80 6.93
C ARG A 173 -61.18 -22.11 7.53
N GLN A 174 -60.63 -22.65 8.62
CA GLN A 174 -59.39 -22.16 9.21
C GLN A 174 -58.21 -22.35 8.25
N LEU A 175 -58.09 -23.54 7.64
CA LEU A 175 -57.09 -23.83 6.62
C LEU A 175 -57.19 -22.86 5.43
N ALA A 176 -58.39 -22.60 4.91
CA ALA A 176 -58.61 -21.63 3.83
C ALA A 176 -58.12 -20.21 4.21
N THR A 177 -58.33 -19.81 5.46
CA THR A 177 -57.86 -18.51 5.97
C THR A 177 -56.33 -18.45 6.06
N THR A 178 -55.70 -19.55 6.51
CA THR A 178 -54.23 -19.67 6.54
C THR A 178 -53.64 -19.61 5.13
N GLU A 179 -54.24 -20.30 4.17
CA GLU A 179 -53.81 -20.30 2.77
C GLU A 179 -53.95 -18.92 2.12
N GLU A 180 -55.05 -18.21 2.37
CA GLU A 180 -55.21 -16.81 1.92
C GLU A 180 -54.12 -15.89 2.53
N GLY A 181 -53.74 -16.14 3.79
CA GLY A 181 -52.61 -15.46 4.44
C GLY A 181 -51.26 -15.74 3.78
N LEU A 182 -51.02 -16.99 3.36
CA LEU A 182 -49.81 -17.40 2.63
C LEU A 182 -49.71 -16.72 1.24
N ASP A 183 -50.84 -16.58 0.54
CA ASP A 183 -50.89 -15.84 -0.74
C ASP A 183 -50.54 -14.36 -0.54
N GLY A 184 -51.03 -13.75 0.55
CA GLY A 184 -50.69 -12.38 0.94
C GLY A 184 -49.18 -12.20 1.22
N GLN A 185 -48.58 -13.11 2.00
CA GLN A 185 -47.14 -13.11 2.27
C GLN A 185 -46.30 -13.32 1.00
N SER A 186 -46.75 -14.18 0.09
CA SER A 186 -46.10 -14.41 -1.19
C SER A 186 -46.12 -13.16 -2.08
N ALA A 187 -47.22 -12.41 -2.08
CA ALA A 187 -47.31 -11.13 -2.77
C ALA A 187 -46.39 -10.07 -2.15
N GLU A 188 -46.34 -9.97 -0.83
CA GLU A 188 -45.43 -9.06 -0.10
C GLU A 188 -43.96 -9.38 -0.40
N ARG A 189 -43.59 -10.67 -0.34
CA ARG A 189 -42.27 -11.15 -0.74
C ARG A 189 -41.92 -10.74 -2.17
N GLY A 190 -42.86 -10.90 -3.10
CA GLY A 190 -42.71 -10.48 -4.50
C GLY A 190 -42.39 -8.98 -4.62
N ALA A 191 -43.07 -8.13 -3.84
CA ALA A 191 -42.81 -6.70 -3.79
C ALA A 191 -41.42 -6.38 -3.21
N LEU A 192 -41.00 -7.05 -2.13
CA LEU A 192 -39.67 -6.89 -1.55
C LEU A 192 -38.56 -7.30 -2.52
N VAL A 193 -38.71 -8.42 -3.22
CA VAL A 193 -37.72 -8.88 -4.23
C VAL A 193 -37.63 -7.90 -5.40
N ALA A 194 -38.75 -7.34 -5.85
CA ALA A 194 -38.73 -6.31 -6.90
C ALA A 194 -37.98 -5.05 -6.43
N ARG A 195 -38.22 -4.62 -5.18
CA ARG A 195 -37.53 -3.49 -4.55
C ARG A 195 -36.03 -3.76 -4.36
N GLN A 196 -35.66 -4.97 -3.92
CA GLN A 196 -34.28 -5.43 -3.79
C GLN A 196 -33.51 -5.29 -5.12
N ARG A 197 -34.13 -5.67 -6.24
CA ARG A 197 -33.50 -5.56 -7.57
C ARG A 197 -33.23 -4.11 -7.98
N LEU A 198 -34.16 -3.21 -7.71
CA LEU A 198 -34.00 -1.78 -8.01
C LEU A 198 -32.84 -1.17 -7.20
N ILE A 199 -32.86 -1.38 -5.90
CA ILE A 199 -31.84 -0.82 -4.98
C ILE A 199 -30.48 -1.49 -5.21
N GLY A 200 -30.47 -2.81 -5.38
CA GLY A 200 -29.26 -3.56 -5.73
C GLY A 200 -28.64 -3.06 -7.03
N GLY A 201 -29.45 -2.67 -8.02
CA GLY A 201 -29.00 -2.00 -9.23
C GLY A 201 -28.29 -0.67 -8.95
N GLN A 202 -28.89 0.20 -8.12
CA GLN A 202 -28.31 1.49 -7.74
C GLN A 202 -26.98 1.33 -6.98
N VAL A 203 -26.93 0.42 -5.99
CA VAL A 203 -25.71 0.13 -5.23
C VAL A 203 -24.62 -0.45 -6.14
N ALA A 204 -24.97 -1.35 -7.05
CA ALA A 204 -24.04 -1.91 -8.01
C ALA A 204 -23.49 -0.86 -8.98
N GLU A 205 -24.32 0.09 -9.44
CA GLU A 205 -23.87 1.20 -10.28
C GLU A 205 -22.90 2.12 -9.53
N SER A 206 -23.22 2.48 -8.29
CA SER A 206 -22.31 3.28 -7.46
C SER A 206 -20.98 2.57 -7.22
N ASN A 207 -20.99 1.26 -6.96
CA ASN A 207 -19.75 0.48 -6.81
C ASN A 207 -18.91 0.53 -8.09
N ARG A 208 -19.53 0.39 -9.27
CA ARG A 208 -18.82 0.53 -10.55
C ARG A 208 -18.18 1.91 -10.72
N ARG A 209 -18.89 2.97 -10.33
CA ARG A 209 -18.34 4.35 -10.36
C ARG A 209 -17.16 4.50 -9.41
N ILE A 210 -17.28 4.00 -8.17
CA ILE A 210 -16.17 3.99 -7.19
C ILE A 210 -14.95 3.25 -7.76
N PHE A 211 -15.14 2.07 -8.34
CA PHE A 211 -14.03 1.31 -8.93
C PHE A 211 -13.39 2.03 -10.12
N ALA A 212 -14.19 2.65 -10.99
CA ALA A 212 -13.67 3.45 -12.10
C ALA A 212 -12.84 4.65 -11.60
N LEU A 213 -13.30 5.32 -10.54
CA LEU A 213 -12.55 6.40 -9.89
C LEU A 213 -11.24 5.90 -9.29
N GLN A 214 -11.24 4.78 -8.58
CA GLN A 214 -10.01 4.18 -8.03
C GLN A 214 -9.01 3.82 -9.13
N GLN A 215 -9.48 3.20 -10.23
CA GLN A 215 -8.67 2.82 -11.38
C GLN A 215 -8.07 4.03 -12.12
N SER A 216 -8.71 5.20 -12.04
CA SER A 216 -8.19 6.44 -12.63
C SER A 216 -6.93 6.96 -11.93
N VAL A 217 -6.69 6.57 -10.67
CA VAL A 217 -5.51 6.97 -9.89
C VAL A 217 -4.45 5.87 -9.89
N VAL A 218 -4.87 4.64 -9.60
CA VAL A 218 -4.00 3.47 -9.53
C VAL A 218 -4.58 2.41 -10.44
N PRO A 219 -3.86 1.92 -11.46
CA PRO A 219 -4.39 0.93 -12.41
C PRO A 219 -4.99 -0.31 -11.72
N GLU A 220 -4.42 -0.71 -10.58
CA GLU A 220 -4.87 -1.80 -9.74
C GLU A 220 -5.60 -1.25 -8.51
N TYR A 221 -6.94 -1.28 -8.55
CA TYR A 221 -7.81 -0.70 -7.51
C TYR A 221 -7.59 -1.32 -6.12
N GLU A 222 -7.15 -2.57 -6.03
CA GLU A 222 -6.86 -3.27 -4.76
C GLU A 222 -5.79 -2.55 -3.94
N HIS A 223 -4.92 -1.80 -4.61
CA HIS A 223 -3.84 -1.05 -4.00
C HIS A 223 -4.21 0.40 -3.67
N TYR A 224 -5.38 0.88 -4.11
CA TYR A 224 -5.85 2.23 -3.87
C TYR A 224 -5.82 2.60 -2.38
N ALA A 225 -6.36 1.74 -1.51
CA ALA A 225 -6.43 2.01 -0.08
C ALA A 225 -5.05 2.16 0.57
N ARG A 226 -4.07 1.36 0.12
CA ARG A 226 -2.68 1.43 0.58
C ARG A 226 -2.01 2.71 0.12
N VAL A 227 -2.08 3.02 -1.18
CA VAL A 227 -1.50 4.24 -1.76
C VAL A 227 -2.12 5.48 -1.11
N ARG A 228 -3.44 5.49 -0.88
CA ARG A 228 -4.15 6.53 -0.14
C ARG A 228 -3.61 6.70 1.28
N GLY A 229 -3.48 5.61 2.03
CA GLY A 229 -2.98 5.65 3.40
C GLY A 229 -1.55 6.19 3.49
N GLU A 230 -0.66 5.74 2.61
CA GLU A 230 0.72 6.21 2.56
C GLU A 230 0.82 7.68 2.12
N ALA A 231 0.03 8.11 1.13
CA ALA A 231 -0.03 9.50 0.70
C ALA A 231 -0.57 10.44 1.80
N PHE A 232 -1.56 9.98 2.57
CA PHE A 232 -2.05 10.73 3.73
C PHE A 232 -0.99 10.82 4.83
N ALA A 233 -0.30 9.71 5.12
CA ALA A 233 0.80 9.71 6.08
C ALA A 233 1.90 10.71 5.66
N LEU A 234 2.29 10.72 4.38
CA LEU A 234 3.22 11.71 3.84
C LEU A 234 2.76 13.15 4.07
N ARG A 235 1.48 13.43 3.82
CA ARG A 235 0.91 14.77 4.02
C ARG A 235 0.90 15.18 5.49
N THR A 236 0.65 14.25 6.41
CA THR A 236 0.69 14.53 7.84
C THR A 236 2.11 14.75 8.39
N LEU A 237 3.14 14.15 7.77
CA LEU A 237 4.54 14.33 8.15
C LEU A 237 5.09 15.74 7.85
N SER A 238 4.50 16.46 6.90
CA SER A 238 4.90 17.83 6.57
C SER A 238 3.70 18.77 6.65
N PRO A 239 3.60 19.64 7.67
CA PRO A 239 2.47 20.55 7.80
C PRO A 239 2.33 21.54 6.63
N LEU A 240 3.42 21.75 5.88
CA LEU A 240 3.44 22.58 4.67
C LEU A 240 3.25 21.77 3.37
N GLY A 241 3.02 20.45 3.44
CA GLY A 241 2.85 19.58 2.28
C GLY A 241 4.11 19.36 1.44
N VAL A 242 5.29 19.70 1.97
CA VAL A 242 6.57 19.65 1.23
C VAL A 242 6.93 18.23 0.81
N SER A 243 6.64 17.24 1.65
CA SER A 243 6.82 15.81 1.36
C SER A 243 5.92 15.33 0.21
N ALA A 244 4.66 15.78 0.18
CA ALA A 244 3.72 15.44 -0.89
C ALA A 244 4.16 16.07 -2.22
N PHE A 245 4.63 17.32 -2.20
CA PHE A 245 5.20 17.98 -3.37
C PHE A 245 6.42 17.22 -3.92
N PHE A 246 7.34 16.81 -3.04
CA PHE A 246 8.48 16.00 -3.45
C PHE A 246 8.06 14.64 -4.04
N ALA A 247 7.07 13.98 -3.46
CA ALA A 247 6.57 12.70 -3.93
C ALA A 247 5.96 12.74 -5.35
N GLN A 248 5.51 13.91 -5.81
CA GLN A 248 5.07 14.13 -7.21
C GLN A 248 6.24 14.35 -8.19
N GLY A 249 7.44 14.66 -7.68
CA GLY A 249 8.62 14.91 -8.50
C GLY A 249 9.22 13.64 -9.10
N HIS A 250 10.04 13.78 -10.14
CA HIS A 250 10.68 12.61 -10.76
C HIS A 250 11.60 11.87 -9.77
N PRO A 251 11.51 10.52 -9.66
CA PRO A 251 12.35 9.71 -8.78
C PRO A 251 13.86 9.95 -8.86
N ALA A 252 14.37 10.29 -10.05
CA ALA A 252 15.79 10.60 -10.25
C ALA A 252 16.22 11.87 -9.49
N LEU A 253 15.37 12.91 -9.49
CA LEU A 253 15.64 14.16 -8.79
C LEU A 253 15.62 13.98 -7.27
N LEU A 254 14.68 13.18 -6.74
CA LEU A 254 14.68 12.86 -5.32
C LEU A 254 15.89 12.04 -4.91
N SER A 255 16.30 11.09 -5.75
CA SER A 255 17.47 10.27 -5.48
C SER A 255 18.74 11.13 -5.45
N THR A 256 18.94 12.05 -6.41
CA THR A 256 20.10 12.95 -6.41
C THR A 256 20.06 13.92 -5.22
N MET A 257 18.89 14.48 -4.90
CA MET A 257 18.74 15.34 -3.73
C MET A 257 19.06 14.59 -2.43
N LEU A 258 18.59 13.35 -2.29
CA LEU A 258 18.89 12.49 -1.14
C LEU A 258 20.39 12.23 -1.02
N VAL A 259 21.08 11.89 -2.12
CA VAL A 259 22.55 11.71 -2.14
C VAL A 259 23.26 12.95 -1.62
N LEU A 260 22.90 14.12 -2.14
CA LEU A 260 23.54 15.38 -1.76
C LEU A 260 23.33 15.65 -0.28
N LEU A 261 22.10 15.51 0.22
CA LEU A 261 21.79 15.72 1.63
C LEU A 261 22.52 14.73 2.55
N MET A 262 22.65 13.47 2.13
CA MET A 262 23.37 12.43 2.87
C MET A 262 24.88 12.67 2.85
N GLY A 263 25.42 13.18 1.74
CA GLY A 263 26.82 13.65 1.64
C GLY A 263 27.11 14.84 2.54
N ALA A 264 26.21 15.83 2.56
CA ALA A 264 26.28 16.97 3.47
C ALA A 264 26.25 16.49 4.94
N LEU A 265 25.34 15.57 5.27
CA LEU A 265 25.23 14.98 6.60
C LEU A 265 26.51 14.25 7.01
N GLY A 266 27.08 13.41 6.13
CA GLY A 266 28.34 12.71 6.39
C GLY A 266 29.49 13.68 6.69
N ALA A 267 29.60 14.77 5.93
CA ALA A 267 30.61 15.81 6.17
C ALA A 267 30.40 16.55 7.50
N LEU A 268 29.14 16.82 7.88
CA LEU A 268 28.81 17.44 9.17
C LEU A 268 29.10 16.50 10.35
N LEU A 269 28.81 15.20 10.23
CA LEU A 269 29.13 14.20 11.24
C LEU A 269 30.64 14.09 11.47
N TYR A 270 31.44 14.20 10.42
CA TYR A 270 32.90 14.24 10.55
C TYR A 270 33.38 15.50 11.29
N LEU A 271 32.72 16.64 11.06
CA LEU A 271 33.10 17.92 11.67
C LEU A 271 32.74 18.00 13.18
N PHE A 272 31.73 17.24 13.63
CA PHE A 272 31.25 17.32 15.00
C PHE A 272 32.32 16.96 16.06
N PRO A 273 33.06 15.83 15.95
CA PRO A 273 34.19 15.55 16.85
C PRO A 273 35.31 16.60 16.77
N ALA A 274 35.57 17.13 15.56
CA ALA A 274 36.60 18.15 15.35
C ALA A 274 36.25 19.48 16.05
N TYR A 275 34.96 19.84 16.10
CA TYR A 275 34.47 21.02 16.82
C TYR A 275 34.64 20.90 18.34
N LEU A 276 34.43 19.70 18.90
CA LEU A 276 34.56 19.46 20.34
C LEU A 276 36.03 19.39 20.79
N ASN A 277 36.90 18.74 20.02
CA ASN A 277 38.24 18.35 20.47
C ASN A 277 39.38 19.27 19.99
N ARG A 278 39.18 20.13 18.97
CA ARG A 278 40.25 21.01 18.48
C ARG A 278 40.43 22.24 19.36
N ALA A 279 41.70 22.58 19.63
CA ALA A 279 42.10 23.81 20.30
C ALA A 279 41.89 25.06 19.41
N ALA A 280 42.01 24.91 18.09
CA ALA A 280 41.68 25.96 17.13
C ALA A 280 40.17 25.95 16.82
N PRO A 281 39.49 27.11 16.84
CA PRO A 281 38.06 27.17 16.58
C PRO A 281 37.77 26.86 15.10
N VAL A 282 36.80 25.97 14.87
CA VAL A 282 36.26 25.71 13.53
C VAL A 282 35.66 27.01 12.98
N THR A 283 35.95 27.32 11.72
CA THR A 283 35.44 28.54 11.08
C THR A 283 34.15 28.29 10.31
N MET A 284 33.31 29.32 10.16
CA MET A 284 32.08 29.22 9.33
C MET A 284 32.41 28.83 7.89
N ALA A 285 33.52 29.35 7.35
CA ALA A 285 34.01 29.00 6.02
C ALA A 285 34.37 27.51 5.92
N GLU A 286 35.00 26.94 6.95
CA GLU A 286 35.33 25.51 7.00
C GLU A 286 34.06 24.64 6.98
N ILE A 287 32.99 25.04 7.68
CA ILE A 287 31.70 24.34 7.65
C ILE A 287 31.12 24.33 6.24
N VAL A 288 31.02 25.50 5.60
CA VAL A 288 30.43 25.64 4.26
C VAL A 288 31.23 24.85 3.22
N VAL A 289 32.55 25.00 3.21
CA VAL A 289 33.44 24.31 2.25
C VAL A 289 33.33 22.80 2.41
N ARG A 290 33.38 22.27 3.64
CA ARG A 290 33.25 20.83 3.89
C ARG A 290 31.89 20.29 3.49
N LEU A 291 30.82 21.04 3.72
CA LEU A 291 29.48 20.66 3.31
C LEU A 291 29.38 20.54 1.78
N ILE A 292 29.93 21.50 1.03
CA ILE A 292 29.99 21.45 -0.44
C ILE A 292 30.83 20.26 -0.92
N PHE A 293 32.01 20.03 -0.34
CA PHE A 293 32.84 18.88 -0.71
C PHE A 293 32.16 17.54 -0.40
N GLY A 294 31.46 17.42 0.72
CA GLY A 294 30.67 16.23 1.06
C GLY A 294 29.57 15.95 0.04
N MET A 295 28.85 16.99 -0.38
CA MET A 295 27.84 16.90 -1.45
C MET A 295 28.47 16.45 -2.79
N CYS A 296 29.57 17.07 -3.21
CA CYS A 296 30.26 16.73 -4.46
C CYS A 296 30.81 15.30 -4.45
N ALA A 297 31.44 14.88 -3.35
CA ALA A 297 31.96 13.53 -3.19
C ALA A 297 30.82 12.50 -3.27
N ALA A 298 29.71 12.73 -2.57
CA ALA A 298 28.55 11.86 -2.62
C ALA A 298 27.97 11.73 -4.04
N LEU A 299 27.86 12.84 -4.78
CA LEU A 299 27.40 12.82 -6.16
C LEU A 299 28.34 12.03 -7.08
N ALA A 300 29.65 12.19 -6.94
CA ALA A 300 30.63 11.42 -7.72
C ALA A 300 30.50 9.90 -7.47
N PHE A 301 30.36 9.50 -6.21
CA PHE A 301 30.15 8.09 -5.83
C PHE A 301 28.81 7.56 -6.36
N TYR A 302 27.76 8.37 -6.33
CA TYR A 302 26.45 7.99 -6.86
C TYR A 302 26.48 7.78 -8.38
N VAL A 303 27.12 8.69 -9.13
CA VAL A 303 27.31 8.53 -10.57
C VAL A 303 28.13 7.28 -10.88
N LEU A 304 29.21 7.04 -10.13
CA LEU A 304 30.03 5.84 -10.28
C LEU A 304 29.22 4.56 -10.00
N ALA A 305 28.42 4.54 -8.94
CA ALA A 305 27.57 3.41 -8.60
C ALA A 305 26.53 3.11 -9.69
N ASN A 306 25.83 4.14 -10.18
CA ASN A 306 24.87 3.97 -11.27
C ASN A 306 25.53 3.54 -12.58
N ALA A 307 26.71 4.09 -12.93
CA ALA A 307 27.46 3.68 -14.11
C ALA A 307 27.92 2.22 -14.01
N THR A 308 28.31 1.78 -12.81
CA THR A 308 28.71 0.39 -12.54
C THR A 308 27.54 -0.57 -12.74
N ILE A 309 26.36 -0.25 -12.21
CA ILE A 309 25.14 -1.05 -12.37
C ILE A 309 24.73 -1.12 -13.86
N ALA A 310 24.75 0.00 -14.56
CA ALA A 310 24.47 0.04 -15.98
C ALA A 310 25.46 -0.84 -16.78
N GLY A 311 26.75 -0.79 -16.46
CA GLY A 311 27.79 -1.63 -17.08
C GLY A 311 27.55 -3.13 -16.90
N PHE A 312 27.13 -3.57 -15.71
CA PHE A 312 26.83 -4.99 -15.44
C PHE A 312 25.54 -5.47 -16.11
N SER A 313 24.53 -4.59 -16.26
CA SER A 313 23.27 -4.94 -16.93
C SER A 313 23.43 -5.23 -18.43
N ILE A 314 24.38 -4.56 -19.10
CA ILE A 314 24.69 -4.76 -20.52
C ILE A 314 25.37 -6.12 -20.77
N ALA A 315 26.18 -6.59 -19.82
CA ALA A 315 26.93 -7.84 -19.96
C ALA A 315 26.09 -9.11 -19.73
N SER A 316 24.92 -9.00 -19.10
CA SER A 316 24.16 -10.17 -18.63
C SER A 316 22.91 -10.51 -19.45
N SER A 317 22.49 -9.69 -20.43
CA SER A 317 21.27 -9.93 -21.26
C SER A 317 19.98 -10.23 -20.49
N VAL A 318 19.97 -10.00 -19.18
CA VAL A 318 18.77 -10.13 -18.35
C VAL A 318 17.98 -8.84 -18.53
N GLN A 319 16.82 -8.92 -19.18
CA GLN A 319 15.82 -7.85 -19.18
C GLN A 319 15.47 -7.55 -17.73
N GLN A 320 16.09 -6.53 -17.15
CA GLN A 320 15.73 -6.04 -15.83
C GLN A 320 14.41 -5.31 -15.99
N ALA A 321 13.33 -6.02 -15.68
CA ALA A 321 11.96 -5.56 -15.85
C ALA A 321 11.75 -4.23 -15.11
N GLY A 322 11.47 -3.17 -15.87
CA GLY A 322 10.63 -2.01 -15.51
C GLY A 322 11.04 -1.11 -14.34
N THR A 323 12.04 -1.47 -13.53
CA THR A 323 12.55 -0.57 -12.49
C THR A 323 13.64 0.28 -13.12
N SER A 324 13.26 1.50 -13.52
CA SER A 324 14.21 2.59 -13.75
C SER A 324 15.37 2.45 -12.77
N GLY A 325 16.59 2.19 -13.26
CA GLY A 325 17.80 1.77 -12.52
C GLY A 325 18.25 2.73 -11.42
N THR A 326 17.37 2.94 -10.45
CA THR A 326 17.47 3.88 -9.37
C THR A 326 17.58 3.06 -8.10
N LEU A 327 18.79 3.07 -7.53
CA LEU A 327 19.13 2.42 -6.28
C LEU A 327 18.04 2.66 -5.21
N ASN A 328 17.80 1.64 -4.38
CA ASN A 328 16.96 1.75 -3.20
C ASN A 328 17.40 2.97 -2.35
N PRO A 329 16.47 3.81 -1.85
CA PRO A 329 16.81 4.99 -1.04
C PRO A 329 17.74 4.72 0.14
N PHE A 330 17.69 3.53 0.75
CA PHE A 330 18.62 3.12 1.81
C PHE A 330 20.05 2.97 1.29
N THR A 331 20.24 2.34 0.14
CA THR A 331 21.56 2.19 -0.51
C THR A 331 22.12 3.55 -0.91
N VAL A 332 21.28 4.40 -1.49
CA VAL A 332 21.63 5.78 -1.85
C VAL A 332 22.09 6.57 -0.63
N SER A 333 21.37 6.42 0.49
CA SER A 333 21.70 7.12 1.74
C SER A 333 23.01 6.64 2.34
N LEU A 334 23.25 5.32 2.35
CA LEU A 334 24.50 4.74 2.84
C LEU A 334 25.70 5.24 2.04
N ILE A 335 25.61 5.20 0.70
CA ILE A 335 26.67 5.70 -0.19
C ILE A 335 26.93 7.18 0.06
N GLY A 336 25.86 7.99 0.20
CA GLY A 336 25.98 9.41 0.46
C GLY A 336 26.72 9.71 1.78
N ILE A 337 26.32 9.06 2.88
CA ILE A 337 26.95 9.26 4.19
C ILE A 337 28.44 8.86 4.16
N VAL A 338 28.74 7.67 3.62
CA VAL A 338 30.13 7.17 3.55
C VAL A 338 31.00 8.10 2.70
N ALA A 339 30.51 8.52 1.54
CA ALA A 339 31.22 9.46 0.68
C ALA A 339 31.43 10.83 1.36
N GLY A 340 30.43 11.32 2.10
CA GLY A 340 30.53 12.55 2.87
C GLY A 340 31.57 12.49 3.99
N VAL A 341 31.63 11.37 4.72
CA VAL A 341 32.66 11.15 5.77
C VAL A 341 34.06 11.06 5.17
N LEU A 342 34.21 10.39 4.01
CA LEU A 342 35.50 10.20 3.34
C LEU A 342 35.95 11.42 2.50
N ALA A 343 35.09 12.42 2.32
CA ALA A 343 35.35 13.55 1.42
C ALA A 343 36.64 14.31 1.77
N GLU A 344 36.98 14.43 3.06
CA GLU A 344 38.20 15.11 3.49
C GLU A 344 39.47 14.33 3.15
N ASP A 345 39.46 13.01 3.35
CA ASP A 345 40.61 12.16 3.03
C ASP A 345 40.83 12.09 1.51
N ILE A 346 39.74 12.05 0.74
CA ILE A 346 39.79 12.14 -0.73
C ILE A 346 40.34 13.50 -1.16
N ALA A 347 39.89 14.60 -0.56
CA ALA A 347 40.36 15.94 -0.90
C ALA A 347 41.87 16.10 -0.64
N LYS A 348 42.37 15.61 0.50
CA LYS A 348 43.81 15.60 0.81
C LYS A 348 44.59 14.73 -0.18
N TRP A 349 44.10 13.54 -0.46
CA TRP A 349 44.72 12.63 -1.43
C TRP A 349 44.81 13.25 -2.83
N ILE A 350 43.75 13.91 -3.32
CA ILE A 350 43.75 14.63 -4.61
C ILE A 350 44.78 15.76 -4.58
N GLN A 351 44.86 16.53 -3.50
CA GLN A 351 45.83 17.62 -3.36
C GLN A 351 47.27 17.11 -3.37
N ASP A 352 47.56 16.01 -2.68
CA ASP A 352 48.89 15.42 -2.62
C ASP A 352 49.31 14.80 -3.96
N ARG A 353 48.41 14.09 -4.63
CA ARG A 353 48.63 13.55 -5.99
C ARG A 353 48.75 14.65 -7.04
N GLY A 354 47.93 15.69 -6.95
CA GLY A 354 47.98 16.86 -7.83
C GLY A 354 49.31 17.58 -7.71
N ARG A 355 49.80 17.80 -6.48
CA ARG A 355 51.15 18.34 -6.23
C ARG A 355 52.26 17.48 -6.82
N GLY A 356 52.14 16.16 -6.71
CA GLY A 356 53.10 15.21 -7.30
C GLY A 356 53.19 15.29 -8.83
N ILE A 357 52.05 15.42 -9.53
CA ILE A 357 52.01 15.52 -10.99
C ILE A 357 52.61 16.84 -11.50
N PHE A 358 52.36 17.96 -10.80
CA PHE A 358 52.97 19.25 -11.16
C PHE A 358 54.45 19.37 -10.76
N GLN A 359 54.91 18.64 -9.74
CA GLN A 359 56.34 18.57 -9.41
C GLN A 359 57.12 17.61 -10.33
N GLN A 360 56.50 16.53 -10.82
CA GLN A 360 57.16 15.61 -11.78
C GLN A 360 57.29 16.19 -13.20
N GLY A 361 56.50 17.19 -13.57
CA GLY A 361 56.68 17.93 -14.83
C GLY A 361 57.88 18.90 -14.85
N GLY A 362 58.56 19.12 -13.72
CA GLY A 362 59.59 20.16 -13.58
C GLY A 362 61.02 19.68 -13.30
N ALA A 363 61.28 18.38 -13.21
CA ALA A 363 62.60 17.88 -12.85
C ALA A 363 62.97 16.57 -13.54
N ALA A 364 63.35 16.67 -14.82
CA ALA A 364 64.19 15.67 -15.48
C ALA A 364 65.23 16.37 -16.36
N ALA A 365 66.21 16.99 -15.72
CA ALA A 365 67.50 17.28 -16.34
C ALA A 365 68.59 16.76 -15.40
N SER A 366 68.88 15.47 -15.49
CA SER A 366 70.16 14.90 -15.10
C SER A 366 70.74 14.12 -16.28
N PRO A 367 72.06 14.20 -16.50
CA PRO A 367 72.66 13.95 -17.79
C PRO A 367 72.79 12.45 -18.12
N VAL A 368 72.69 12.17 -19.40
CA VAL A 368 73.00 10.89 -20.05
C VAL A 368 74.44 10.48 -19.71
N ALA A 369 74.60 9.43 -18.91
CA ALA A 369 75.84 8.67 -18.83
C ALA A 369 75.86 7.66 -20.00
N THR A 370 76.77 7.86 -20.94
CA THR A 370 77.06 6.96 -22.05
C THR A 370 77.57 5.60 -21.55
N ALA A 371 76.83 4.53 -21.84
CA ALA A 371 77.33 3.15 -21.72
C ALA A 371 77.90 2.69 -23.09
N PRO A 372 78.99 1.90 -23.11
CA PRO A 372 79.60 1.41 -24.35
C PRO A 372 78.80 0.23 -24.96
N PRO A 373 78.92 -0.01 -26.28
CA PRO A 373 78.06 -0.94 -27.02
C PRO A 373 78.38 -2.42 -26.70
N PRO A 374 77.36 -3.30 -26.69
CA PRO A 374 77.55 -4.74 -26.51
C PRO A 374 78.03 -5.42 -27.80
N THR A 375 79.01 -6.30 -27.66
CA THR A 375 79.46 -7.24 -28.69
C THR A 375 78.45 -8.38 -28.88
N PRO A 376 78.26 -8.87 -30.12
CA PRO A 376 77.31 -9.95 -30.42
C PRO A 376 77.97 -11.32 -30.28
N GLU A 377 77.40 -12.23 -29.48
CA GLU A 377 77.47 -13.69 -29.69
C GLU A 377 76.59 -14.46 -28.70
N ASP A 378 76.02 -15.56 -29.20
CA ASP A 378 75.19 -16.61 -28.57
C ASP A 378 73.76 -16.24 -28.11
N VAL A 379 72.71 -16.41 -28.93
CA VAL A 379 72.14 -17.67 -29.51
C VAL A 379 71.75 -18.69 -28.43
N GLY A 380 70.47 -18.69 -28.06
CA GLY A 380 69.86 -19.67 -27.15
C GLY A 380 68.36 -19.79 -27.37
N PHE A 381 68.00 -20.45 -28.47
CA PHE A 381 66.66 -20.79 -28.92
C PHE A 381 66.01 -21.84 -27.99
N SER A 382 64.81 -21.57 -27.46
CA SER A 382 63.80 -22.62 -27.20
C SER A 382 62.42 -21.98 -27.03
N GLY A 383 61.60 -22.11 -28.08
CA GLY A 383 60.18 -21.86 -28.01
C GLY A 383 59.43 -23.17 -27.74
N VAL A 384 58.34 -23.11 -26.95
CA VAL A 384 57.23 -24.08 -27.04
C VAL A 384 55.90 -23.36 -26.81
N ASN A 385 55.28 -23.07 -27.95
CA ASN A 385 53.87 -23.16 -28.35
C ASN A 385 52.71 -22.91 -27.33
N PRO A 386 51.83 -21.92 -27.60
CA PRO A 386 50.68 -21.59 -26.76
C PRO A 386 49.33 -22.05 -27.36
N HIS A 387 49.15 -23.29 -27.82
CA HIS A 387 47.81 -23.84 -28.12
C HIS A 387 47.80 -25.37 -28.10
N GLY A 388 46.93 -25.99 -27.29
CA GLY A 388 46.62 -27.42 -27.40
C GLY A 388 46.00 -28.01 -26.13
N GLY A 389 44.70 -28.29 -26.17
CA GLY A 389 43.92 -28.92 -25.11
C GLY A 389 44.25 -30.41 -24.85
N PRO A 390 43.34 -31.13 -24.17
CA PRO A 390 43.65 -32.00 -23.03
C PRO A 390 43.98 -33.44 -23.41
N ASN A 391 44.60 -34.19 -22.49
CA ASN A 391 44.25 -35.58 -22.22
C ASN A 391 44.75 -36.03 -20.83
N ALA A 392 43.82 -36.55 -20.04
CA ALA A 392 44.04 -37.44 -18.89
C ALA A 392 44.45 -38.85 -19.39
N PRO A 393 44.85 -39.81 -18.55
CA PRO A 393 44.16 -40.25 -17.33
C PRO A 393 44.81 -39.86 -16.01
#